data_AF-A0A2T6IP87-F1
#
_entry.id   AF-A0A2T6IP87-F1
#
_cell.length_a   1.000
_cell.length_b   1.000
_cell.length_c   1.000
_cell.angle_alpha   90.00
_cell.angle_beta   90.00
_cell.angle_gamma   90.00
#
_symmetry.space_group_name_H-M   'P 1'
#
loop_
_entity.id
_entity.type
_entity.pdbx_description
1 polymer ?
#
loop_
_entity_poly.entity_id
_entity_poly.type
_entity_poly.pdbx_seq_one_letter_code
_entity_poly.pdbx_strand_id
1 'polypeptide(L)'
;MSGKVTKNPVEKTSRPLSVGYDAMVASLQDKYLSIVAAYETRLRMFQAEPGVKCFMDLVDSPAFHERLFSPVEFHLLTKLLLLNEEFVCQLDSLCAVARGLHMKALEQSRAERLHKFTVDAKAKRGATKTSPFSSILSMISARGRAAHDVSIRLLRAETTQRCKIISLLHMPPFREAVLPSFVKGEAYDPDSDEILYTSEGVTLRAADPLSGVELLRDQLQHWLPLVAPAVAAVETQWWIPPSDPDEAKRQHERTEAVFHAAALFVTSNAFKNAAEQWKTSSPEMTVSDPYLKAKVETAVLRLRSYSEEAVQQMGQQLKLYAQSFRQTARANLRNPQNRWDPLPDSSHAPDIRGAAEYEARNAPGESAAAKEQATTVADVPKTQDDQGGDGPAS
;
A
#
# COMPACT_ATOMS: atom_id res chain seq x y z
N MET A 1 13.78 57.44 -63.42
CA MET A 1 12.87 56.34 -63.81
C MET A 1 13.19 55.13 -62.96
N SER A 2 12.17 54.64 -62.24
CA SER A 2 12.26 53.60 -61.22
C SER A 2 12.04 52.23 -61.87
N GLY A 3 13.06 51.38 -61.89
CA GLY A 3 12.97 50.01 -62.37
C GLY A 3 12.79 49.05 -61.19
N LYS A 4 11.54 48.66 -60.91
CA LYS A 4 11.21 47.59 -59.96
C LYS A 4 11.63 46.25 -60.56
N VAL A 5 12.65 45.62 -59.95
CA VAL A 5 12.91 44.18 -60.13
C VAL A 5 11.93 43.42 -59.25
N THR A 6 10.95 42.77 -59.88
CA THR A 6 10.01 41.86 -59.24
C THR A 6 10.75 40.61 -58.76
N LYS A 7 10.88 40.47 -57.43
CA LYS A 7 11.23 39.19 -56.80
C LYS A 7 10.03 38.26 -56.93
N ASN A 8 10.19 37.17 -57.69
CA ASN A 8 9.26 36.05 -57.66
C ASN A 8 9.17 35.48 -56.24
N PRO A 9 7.98 35.15 -55.73
CA PRO A 9 7.88 34.40 -54.49
C PRO A 9 8.33 32.98 -54.78
N VAL A 10 9.37 32.54 -54.08
CA VAL A 10 9.70 31.12 -53.95
C VAL A 10 8.52 30.46 -53.24
N GLU A 11 7.71 29.70 -53.98
CA GLU A 11 6.80 28.72 -53.39
C GLU A 11 7.62 27.79 -52.51
N LYS A 12 7.54 27.99 -51.18
CA LYS A 12 7.88 26.94 -50.23
C LYS A 12 6.85 25.84 -50.42
N THR A 13 7.17 24.86 -51.25
CA THR A 13 6.51 23.56 -51.24
C THR A 13 6.67 22.98 -49.84
N SER A 14 5.64 23.17 -49.03
CA SER A 14 5.48 22.55 -47.73
C SER A 14 5.56 21.04 -47.93
N ARG A 15 6.67 20.43 -47.49
CA ARG A 15 6.74 18.97 -47.34
C ARG A 15 5.48 18.51 -46.60
N PRO A 16 4.81 17.44 -47.04
CA PRO A 16 3.58 17.00 -46.42
C PRO A 16 3.83 16.68 -44.94
N LEU A 17 3.13 17.40 -44.06
CA LEU A 17 3.24 17.32 -42.59
C LEU A 17 2.98 15.90 -42.04
N SER A 18 2.39 15.00 -42.84
CA SER A 18 2.23 13.58 -42.52
C SER A 18 3.56 12.89 -42.21
N VAL A 19 4.64 13.27 -42.90
CA VAL A 19 6.00 12.72 -42.68
C VAL A 19 6.51 13.06 -41.27
N GLY A 20 6.05 14.16 -40.67
CA GLY A 20 6.37 14.53 -39.29
C GLY A 20 5.65 13.70 -38.24
N TYR A 21 4.39 13.31 -38.50
CA TYR A 21 3.64 12.46 -37.58
C TYR A 21 4.11 11.02 -37.57
N ASP A 22 4.44 10.47 -38.74
CA ASP A 22 4.96 9.09 -38.83
C ASP A 22 6.26 8.94 -38.04
N ALA A 23 7.16 9.92 -38.11
CA ALA A 23 8.38 9.95 -37.31
C ALA A 23 8.10 10.07 -35.79
N MET A 24 7.10 10.87 -35.39
CA MET A 24 6.71 10.97 -33.97
C MET A 24 6.06 9.68 -33.46
N VAL A 25 5.24 9.01 -34.27
CA VAL A 25 4.64 7.72 -33.93
C VAL A 25 5.73 6.66 -33.79
N ALA A 26 6.67 6.58 -34.72
CA ALA A 26 7.83 5.69 -34.63
C ALA A 26 8.64 5.96 -33.36
N SER A 27 8.94 7.22 -33.04
CA SER A 27 9.66 7.57 -31.82
C SER A 27 8.89 7.18 -30.54
N LEU A 28 7.57 7.34 -30.50
CA LEU A 28 6.75 6.87 -29.38
C LEU A 28 6.77 5.34 -29.26
N GLN A 29 6.74 4.64 -30.39
CA GLN A 29 6.80 3.19 -30.44
C GLN A 29 8.16 2.67 -29.95
N ASP A 30 9.27 3.27 -30.40
CA ASP A 30 10.61 2.93 -29.95
C ASP A 30 10.77 3.15 -28.43
N LYS A 31 10.26 4.27 -27.92
CA LYS A 31 10.26 4.56 -26.47
C LYS A 31 9.41 3.55 -25.69
N TYR A 32 8.22 3.21 -26.20
CA TYR A 32 7.37 2.19 -25.59
C TYR A 32 8.09 0.84 -25.51
N LEU A 33 8.67 0.38 -26.62
CA LEU A 33 9.39 -0.89 -26.68
C LEU A 33 10.61 -0.88 -25.74
N SER A 34 11.35 0.22 -25.68
CA SER A 34 12.47 0.37 -24.75
C SER A 34 12.05 0.29 -23.28
N ILE A 35 10.95 0.96 -22.90
CA ILE A 35 10.40 0.91 -21.53
C ILE A 35 9.95 -0.52 -21.17
N VAL A 36 9.25 -1.20 -22.08
CA VAL A 36 8.81 -2.59 -21.89
C VAL A 36 9.99 -3.54 -21.75
N ALA A 37 10.97 -3.46 -22.65
CA ALA A 37 12.14 -4.33 -22.64
C ALA A 37 12.99 -4.13 -21.36
N ALA A 38 13.13 -2.89 -20.89
CA ALA A 38 13.84 -2.58 -19.65
C ALA A 38 13.12 -3.17 -18.43
N TYR A 39 11.79 -3.02 -18.35
CA TYR A 39 10.99 -3.63 -17.30
C TYR A 39 11.08 -5.16 -17.31
N GLU A 40 10.91 -5.79 -18.47
CA GLU A 40 10.98 -7.25 -18.61
C GLU A 40 12.37 -7.82 -18.28
N THR A 41 13.43 -7.05 -18.54
CA THR A 41 14.79 -7.44 -18.14
C THR A 41 14.93 -7.40 -16.62
N ARG A 42 14.50 -6.31 -15.98
CA ARG A 42 14.56 -6.17 -14.52
C ARG A 42 13.67 -7.19 -13.80
N LEU A 43 12.49 -7.47 -14.34
CA LEU A 43 11.59 -8.49 -13.81
C LEU A 43 12.22 -9.89 -13.90
N ARG A 44 12.86 -10.22 -15.02
CA ARG A 44 13.61 -11.50 -15.16
C ARG A 44 14.77 -11.60 -14.18
N MET A 45 15.51 -10.50 -13.98
CA MET A 45 16.57 -10.46 -12.96
C MET A 45 16.02 -10.70 -11.56
N PHE A 46 14.91 -10.03 -11.20
CA PHE A 46 14.23 -10.25 -9.93
C PHE A 46 13.75 -11.69 -9.78
N GLN A 47 13.13 -12.28 -10.81
CA GLN A 47 12.67 -13.67 -10.80
C GLN A 47 13.80 -14.70 -10.64
N ALA A 48 15.03 -14.33 -10.99
CA ALA A 48 16.20 -15.17 -10.81
C ALA A 48 16.81 -15.08 -9.39
N GLU A 49 16.34 -14.16 -8.55
CA GLU A 49 16.82 -14.04 -7.17
C GLU A 49 16.35 -15.24 -6.30
N PRO A 50 17.17 -15.68 -5.33
CA PRO A 50 16.81 -16.78 -4.45
C PRO A 50 15.48 -16.54 -3.72
N GLY A 51 14.62 -17.57 -3.68
CA GLY A 51 13.33 -17.50 -2.99
C GLY A 51 12.21 -16.77 -3.75
N VAL A 52 12.51 -16.01 -4.80
CA VAL A 52 11.49 -15.23 -5.54
C VAL A 52 10.48 -16.12 -6.25
N LYS A 53 10.90 -17.25 -6.82
CA LYS A 53 9.95 -18.17 -7.47
C LYS A 53 8.88 -18.67 -6.49
N CYS A 54 9.30 -19.14 -5.32
CA CYS A 54 8.38 -19.58 -4.27
C CYS A 54 7.49 -18.44 -3.77
N PHE A 55 8.03 -17.23 -3.66
CA PHE A 55 7.27 -16.04 -3.31
C PHE A 55 6.22 -15.69 -4.38
N MET A 56 6.56 -15.74 -5.67
CA MET A 56 5.62 -15.48 -6.76
C MET A 56 4.50 -16.54 -6.81
N ASP A 57 4.85 -17.82 -6.62
CA ASP A 57 3.87 -18.91 -6.53
C ASP A 57 2.91 -18.68 -5.34
N LEU A 58 3.43 -18.17 -4.22
CA LEU A 58 2.60 -17.76 -3.08
C LEU A 58 1.69 -16.59 -3.44
N VAL A 59 2.20 -15.52 -4.07
CA VAL A 59 1.43 -14.33 -4.48
C VAL A 59 0.22 -14.70 -5.34
N ASP A 60 0.37 -15.72 -6.19
CA ASP A 60 -0.69 -16.20 -7.07
C ASP A 60 -1.63 -17.22 -6.39
N SER A 61 -1.38 -17.59 -5.13
CA SER A 61 -2.15 -18.58 -4.37
C SER A 61 -3.18 -17.95 -3.42
N PRO A 62 -4.28 -18.65 -3.07
CA PRO A 62 -5.20 -18.21 -2.01
C PRO A 62 -4.53 -18.06 -0.63
N ALA A 63 -3.51 -18.88 -0.35
CA ALA A 63 -2.76 -18.87 0.90
C ALA A 63 -1.99 -17.55 1.15
N PHE A 64 -1.81 -16.74 0.12
CA PHE A 64 -1.18 -15.41 0.21
C PHE A 64 -1.84 -14.49 1.25
N HIS A 65 -3.13 -14.70 1.51
CA HIS A 65 -3.89 -13.90 2.46
C HIS A 65 -4.14 -14.61 3.80
N GLU A 66 -3.67 -15.84 3.99
CA GLU A 66 -4.04 -16.66 5.16
C GLU A 66 -2.96 -16.63 6.26
N ARG A 67 -1.69 -16.50 5.90
CA ARG A 67 -0.58 -16.42 6.86
C ARG A 67 0.07 -15.04 6.93
N LEU A 68 0.85 -14.82 8.00
CA LEU A 68 1.75 -13.67 8.12
C LEU A 68 2.97 -13.85 7.22
N PHE A 69 3.48 -12.73 6.71
CA PHE A 69 4.68 -12.72 5.89
C PHE A 69 5.92 -12.59 6.76
N SER A 70 6.95 -13.34 6.42
CA SER A 70 8.29 -13.14 6.96
C SER A 70 8.89 -11.82 6.46
N PRO A 71 9.90 -11.26 7.16
CA PRO A 71 10.60 -10.05 6.72
C PRO A 71 11.16 -10.15 5.29
N VAL A 72 11.64 -11.34 4.91
CA VAL A 72 12.13 -11.60 3.54
C VAL A 72 11.02 -11.44 2.52
N GLU A 73 9.81 -11.95 2.81
CA GLU A 73 8.67 -11.85 1.89
C GLU A 73 8.17 -10.41 1.75
N PHE A 74 8.21 -9.61 2.83
CA PHE A 74 7.97 -8.18 2.72
C PHE A 74 9.00 -7.48 1.85
N HIS A 75 10.30 -7.77 2.04
CA HIS A 75 11.34 -7.20 1.20
C HIS A 75 11.10 -7.51 -0.29
N LEU A 76 10.81 -8.77 -0.62
CA LEU A 76 10.51 -9.19 -1.99
C LEU A 76 9.25 -8.50 -2.54
N LEU A 77 8.19 -8.40 -1.74
CA LEU A 77 6.95 -7.73 -2.11
C LEU A 77 7.14 -6.24 -2.39
N THR A 78 7.78 -5.51 -1.48
CA THR A 78 8.03 -4.08 -1.60
C THR A 78 8.94 -3.80 -2.81
N LYS A 79 9.94 -4.66 -3.06
CA LYS A 79 10.84 -4.54 -4.22
C LYS A 79 10.09 -4.74 -5.54
N LEU A 80 9.24 -5.77 -5.62
CA LEU A 80 8.41 -6.02 -6.80
C LEU A 80 7.39 -4.91 -7.04
N LEU A 81 6.76 -4.41 -5.97
CA LEU A 81 5.84 -3.29 -6.03
C LEU A 81 6.53 -2.04 -6.60
N LEU A 82 7.70 -1.67 -6.07
CA LEU A 82 8.42 -0.49 -6.52
C LEU A 82 8.88 -0.62 -7.98
N LEU A 83 9.35 -1.82 -8.39
CA LEU A 83 9.67 -2.13 -9.78
C LEU A 83 8.46 -1.90 -10.70
N ASN A 84 7.27 -2.34 -10.29
CA ASN A 84 6.05 -2.18 -11.08
C ASN A 84 5.53 -0.74 -11.08
N GLU A 85 5.60 -0.02 -9.95
CA GLU A 85 5.22 1.39 -9.87
C GLU A 85 6.11 2.29 -10.74
N GLU A 86 7.41 1.99 -10.85
CA GLU A 86 8.30 2.68 -11.79
C GLU A 86 7.87 2.46 -13.24
N PHE A 87 7.52 1.23 -13.59
CA PHE A 87 7.02 0.90 -14.92
C PHE A 87 5.70 1.63 -15.23
N VAL A 88 4.75 1.64 -14.28
CA VAL A 88 3.51 2.40 -14.37
C VAL A 88 3.79 3.89 -14.58
N CYS A 89 4.70 4.49 -13.80
CA CYS A 89 5.04 5.91 -13.93
C CYS A 89 5.65 6.26 -15.29
N GLN A 90 6.49 5.39 -15.86
CA GLN A 90 7.03 5.57 -17.21
C GLN A 90 5.94 5.50 -18.27
N LEU A 91 5.04 4.51 -18.19
CA LEU A 91 3.92 4.35 -19.12
C LEU A 91 2.92 5.51 -19.02
N ASP A 92 2.60 5.99 -17.83
CA ASP A 92 1.74 7.15 -17.61
C ASP A 92 2.34 8.41 -18.23
N SER A 93 3.65 8.61 -18.06
CA SER A 93 4.37 9.74 -18.65
C SER A 93 4.35 9.67 -20.18
N LEU A 94 4.61 8.49 -20.76
CA LEU A 94 4.55 8.27 -22.20
C LEU A 94 3.12 8.44 -22.75
N CYS A 95 2.12 7.96 -22.01
CA CYS A 95 0.71 8.10 -22.34
C CYS A 95 0.28 9.57 -22.34
N ALA A 96 0.72 10.37 -21.37
CA ALA A 96 0.45 11.80 -21.32
C ALA A 96 1.02 12.53 -22.56
N VAL A 97 2.26 12.20 -22.96
CA VAL A 97 2.86 12.75 -24.18
C VAL A 97 2.09 12.32 -25.43
N ALA A 98 1.76 11.03 -25.54
CA ALA A 98 1.01 10.49 -26.67
C ALA A 98 -0.40 11.11 -26.77
N ARG A 99 -1.09 11.33 -25.64
CA ARG A 99 -2.37 12.07 -25.59
C ARG A 99 -2.22 13.51 -26.05
N GLY A 100 -1.18 14.21 -25.59
CA GLY A 100 -0.91 15.58 -26.03
C GLY A 100 -0.70 15.69 -27.54
N LEU A 101 0.08 14.77 -28.12
CA LEU A 101 0.29 14.70 -29.57
C LEU A 101 -0.98 14.33 -30.33
N HIS A 102 -1.75 13.38 -29.81
CA HIS A 102 -3.04 12.98 -30.35
C HIS A 102 -4.02 14.15 -30.42
N MET A 103 -4.14 14.93 -29.34
CA MET A 103 -5.02 16.09 -29.27
C MET A 103 -4.59 17.20 -30.24
N LYS A 104 -3.30 17.52 -30.29
CA LYS A 104 -2.76 18.48 -31.28
C LYS A 104 -3.08 18.08 -32.72
N ALA A 105 -2.93 16.79 -33.05
CA ALA A 105 -3.26 16.29 -34.39
C ALA A 105 -4.77 16.40 -34.70
N LEU A 106 -5.64 16.16 -33.71
CA LEU A 106 -7.09 16.34 -33.86
C LEU A 106 -7.48 17.80 -34.05
N GLU A 107 -6.91 18.72 -33.27
CA GLU A 107 -7.14 20.16 -33.38
C GLU A 107 -6.72 20.69 -34.75
N GLN A 108 -5.54 20.31 -35.23
CA GLN A 108 -5.07 20.67 -36.57
C GLN A 108 -5.97 20.11 -37.66
N SER A 109 -6.38 18.83 -37.56
CA SER A 109 -7.33 18.25 -38.52
C SER A 109 -8.67 19.00 -38.55
N ARG A 110 -9.14 19.50 -37.40
CA ARG A 110 -10.35 20.33 -37.32
C ARG A 110 -10.13 21.70 -37.96
N ALA A 111 -9.01 22.37 -37.68
CA ALA A 111 -8.66 23.66 -38.26
C ALA A 111 -8.51 23.60 -39.79
N GLU A 112 -7.87 22.57 -40.32
CA GLU A 112 -7.75 22.34 -41.77
C GLU A 112 -9.11 22.09 -42.43
N ARG A 113 -10.03 21.40 -41.74
CA ARG A 113 -11.41 21.23 -42.25
C ARG A 113 -12.13 22.57 -42.31
N LEU A 114 -12.04 23.38 -41.26
CA LEU A 114 -12.65 24.72 -41.21
C LEU A 114 -12.11 25.65 -42.31
N HIS A 115 -10.80 25.62 -42.59
CA HIS A 115 -10.20 26.36 -43.71
C HIS A 115 -10.64 25.83 -45.08
N LYS A 116 -10.88 24.52 -45.24
CA LYS A 116 -11.38 23.94 -46.50
C LYS A 116 -12.86 24.28 -46.77
N PHE A 117 -13.67 24.46 -45.72
CA PHE A 117 -15.06 24.92 -45.86
C PHE A 117 -15.20 26.37 -46.33
N THR A 118 -14.14 27.18 -46.25
CA THR A 118 -14.13 28.56 -46.77
C THR A 118 -13.68 28.67 -48.23
N VAL A 119 -13.10 27.62 -48.82
CA VAL A 119 -12.49 27.68 -50.17
C VAL A 119 -13.14 26.74 -51.19
N ASP A 120 -13.78 25.64 -50.80
CA ASP A 120 -14.43 24.76 -51.77
C ASP A 120 -15.70 24.09 -51.23
N ALA A 121 -16.86 24.53 -51.72
CA ALA A 121 -18.16 23.90 -51.49
C ALA A 121 -18.41 22.66 -52.36
N LYS A 122 -17.37 21.94 -52.79
CA LYS A 122 -17.49 20.66 -53.52
C LYS A 122 -16.30 19.73 -53.26
N ALA A 123 -16.26 19.07 -52.11
CA ALA A 123 -15.47 17.85 -51.97
C ALA A 123 -16.11 16.87 -50.97
N LYS A 124 -16.17 15.61 -51.40
CA LYS A 124 -16.76 14.44 -50.75
C LYS A 124 -16.53 14.38 -49.24
N ARG A 125 -17.58 14.01 -48.49
CA ARG A 125 -17.53 13.53 -47.10
C ARG A 125 -16.61 12.31 -47.01
N GLY A 126 -15.31 12.54 -46.89
CA GLY A 126 -14.29 11.51 -46.64
C GLY A 126 -14.24 11.18 -45.16
N ALA A 127 -14.07 9.89 -44.88
CA ALA A 127 -14.02 9.26 -43.56
C ALA A 127 -13.38 10.13 -42.47
N THR A 128 -13.95 10.08 -41.27
CA THR A 128 -13.35 10.57 -40.04
C THR A 128 -11.94 10.01 -39.91
N LYS A 129 -10.93 10.77 -40.34
CA LYS A 129 -9.52 10.40 -40.17
C LYS A 129 -9.27 10.26 -38.68
N THR A 130 -9.07 9.02 -38.24
CA THR A 130 -8.52 8.70 -36.93
C THR A 130 -7.15 9.34 -36.83
N SER A 131 -6.83 9.93 -35.67
CA SER A 131 -5.51 10.52 -35.43
C SER A 131 -4.41 9.49 -35.68
N PRO A 132 -3.26 9.86 -36.28
CA PRO A 132 -2.15 8.94 -36.51
C PRO A 132 -1.61 8.33 -35.19
N PHE A 133 -1.86 8.99 -34.06
CA PHE A 133 -1.44 8.54 -32.73
C PHE A 133 -2.41 7.56 -32.06
N SER A 134 -3.60 7.28 -32.62
CA SER A 134 -4.63 6.47 -31.96
C SER A 134 -4.17 5.05 -31.60
N SER A 135 -3.45 4.38 -32.51
CA SER A 135 -3.01 3.00 -32.31
C SER A 135 -1.98 2.89 -31.18
N ILE A 136 -0.92 3.69 -31.25
CA ILE A 136 0.14 3.73 -30.22
C ILE A 136 -0.41 4.16 -28.86
N LEU A 137 -1.34 5.12 -28.81
CA LEU A 137 -2.01 5.52 -27.57
C LEU A 137 -2.83 4.38 -26.95
N SER A 138 -3.56 3.62 -27.78
CA SER A 138 -4.32 2.46 -27.33
C SER A 138 -3.40 1.38 -26.75
N MET A 139 -2.29 1.09 -27.42
CA MET A 139 -1.28 0.12 -26.96
C MET A 139 -0.66 0.51 -25.62
N ILE A 140 -0.17 1.75 -25.49
CA ILE A 140 0.40 2.26 -24.24
C ILE A 140 -0.65 2.22 -23.12
N SER A 141 -1.89 2.64 -23.40
CA SER A 141 -2.96 2.65 -22.41
C SER A 141 -3.36 1.25 -21.95
N ALA A 142 -3.41 0.28 -22.86
CA ALA A 142 -3.73 -1.11 -22.52
C ALA A 142 -2.64 -1.72 -21.62
N ARG A 143 -1.36 -1.52 -21.97
CA ARG A 143 -0.24 -1.97 -21.14
C ARG A 143 -0.20 -1.26 -19.79
N GLY A 144 -0.47 0.04 -19.77
CA GLY A 144 -0.56 0.83 -18.54
C GLY A 144 -1.66 0.34 -17.59
N ARG A 145 -2.85 0.00 -18.10
CA ARG A 145 -3.92 -0.61 -17.30
C ARG A 145 -3.49 -1.95 -16.70
N ALA A 146 -2.94 -2.85 -17.52
CA ALA A 146 -2.47 -4.14 -17.03
C ALA A 146 -1.41 -4.00 -15.93
N ALA A 147 -0.46 -3.07 -16.08
CA ALA A 147 0.55 -2.78 -15.07
C ALA A 147 -0.08 -2.19 -13.78
N HIS A 148 -1.06 -1.29 -13.92
CA HIS A 148 -1.79 -0.73 -12.79
C HIS A 148 -2.58 -1.80 -12.02
N ASP A 149 -3.18 -2.77 -12.70
CA ASP A 149 -3.89 -3.88 -12.05
C ASP A 149 -2.93 -4.74 -11.21
N VAL A 150 -1.72 -5.01 -11.73
CA VAL A 150 -0.66 -5.68 -10.96
C VAL A 150 -0.30 -4.86 -9.72
N SER A 151 -0.05 -3.56 -9.87
CA SER A 151 0.26 -2.65 -8.76
C SER A 151 -0.81 -2.68 -7.68
N ILE A 152 -2.09 -2.64 -8.04
CA ILE A 152 -3.20 -2.71 -7.08
C ILE A 152 -3.16 -4.01 -6.29
N ARG A 153 -2.93 -5.16 -6.95
CA ARG A 153 -2.85 -6.45 -6.26
C ARG A 153 -1.71 -6.49 -5.26
N LEU A 154 -0.52 -6.01 -5.66
CA LEU A 154 0.66 -5.97 -4.79
C LEU A 154 0.46 -5.02 -3.59
N LEU A 155 -0.07 -3.82 -3.83
CA LEU A 155 -0.41 -2.86 -2.77
C LEU A 155 -1.42 -3.43 -1.79
N ARG A 156 -2.47 -4.10 -2.29
CA ARG A 156 -3.49 -4.73 -1.46
C ARG A 156 -2.88 -5.79 -0.56
N ALA A 157 -1.97 -6.60 -1.08
CA ALA A 157 -1.29 -7.62 -0.31
C ALA A 157 -0.41 -7.03 0.78
N GLU A 158 0.43 -6.06 0.42
CA GLU A 158 1.36 -5.42 1.34
C GLU A 158 0.60 -4.74 2.48
N THR A 159 -0.42 -3.95 2.14
CA THR A 159 -1.25 -3.25 3.13
C THR A 159 -2.04 -4.22 4.00
N THR A 160 -2.62 -5.29 3.44
CA THR A 160 -3.33 -6.30 4.22
C THR A 160 -2.41 -6.96 5.25
N GLN A 161 -1.20 -7.36 4.84
CA GLN A 161 -0.26 -8.06 5.72
C GLN A 161 0.33 -7.14 6.78
N ARG A 162 0.74 -5.92 6.41
CA ARG A 162 1.19 -4.93 7.39
C ARG A 162 0.09 -4.57 8.38
N CYS A 163 -1.15 -4.33 7.93
CA CYS A 163 -2.26 -4.05 8.82
C CYS A 163 -2.49 -5.18 9.83
N LYS A 164 -2.44 -6.45 9.40
CA LYS A 164 -2.57 -7.59 10.31
C LYS A 164 -1.49 -7.60 11.39
N ILE A 165 -0.22 -7.46 10.99
CA ILE A 165 0.92 -7.44 11.92
C ILE A 165 0.77 -6.30 12.92
N ILE A 166 0.45 -5.10 12.42
CA ILE A 166 0.28 -3.92 13.26
C ILE A 166 -0.88 -4.11 14.24
N SER A 167 -2.03 -4.59 13.78
CA SER A 167 -3.19 -4.87 14.64
C SER A 167 -2.89 -5.91 15.72
N LEU A 168 -2.04 -6.90 15.44
CA LEU A 168 -1.70 -7.96 16.38
C LEU A 168 -0.61 -7.57 17.38
N LEU A 169 0.40 -6.81 16.96
CA LEU A 169 1.64 -6.66 17.74
C LEU A 169 1.92 -5.22 18.20
N HIS A 170 1.43 -4.22 17.46
CA HIS A 170 1.85 -2.82 17.65
C HIS A 170 0.72 -1.90 18.09
N MET A 171 -0.53 -2.32 17.94
CA MET A 171 -1.68 -1.52 18.35
C MET A 171 -1.79 -1.43 19.88
N PRO A 172 -2.16 -0.25 20.42
CA PRO A 172 -2.48 -0.14 21.83
C PRO A 172 -3.66 -1.06 22.16
N PRO A 173 -3.69 -1.67 23.36
CA PRO A 173 -4.75 -2.60 23.72
C PRO A 173 -6.11 -1.90 23.68
N PHE A 174 -7.02 -2.41 22.85
CA PHE A 174 -8.42 -2.03 22.86
C PHE A 174 -9.17 -3.04 23.73
N ARG A 175 -9.63 -2.61 24.91
CA ARG A 175 -10.60 -3.40 25.67
C ARG A 175 -11.96 -3.15 25.04
N GLU A 176 -12.47 -4.11 24.28
CA GLU A 176 -13.79 -4.01 23.67
C GLU A 176 -14.85 -3.70 24.74
N ALA A 177 -15.75 -2.76 24.45
CA ALA A 177 -16.92 -2.51 25.29
C ALA A 177 -17.74 -3.80 25.39
N VAL A 178 -18.07 -4.21 26.61
CA VAL A 178 -19.10 -5.23 26.80
C VAL A 178 -20.43 -4.58 26.44
N LEU A 179 -20.91 -4.84 25.24
CA LEU A 179 -22.25 -4.44 24.84
C LEU A 179 -23.28 -5.29 25.59
N PRO A 180 -24.44 -4.72 25.98
CA PRO A 180 -25.53 -5.51 26.51
C PRO A 180 -25.87 -6.67 25.54
N SER A 181 -25.91 -7.90 26.07
CA SER A 181 -26.30 -9.09 25.32
C SER A 181 -27.82 -9.20 25.30
N PHE A 182 -28.44 -9.22 24.11
CA PHE A 182 -29.89 -9.39 23.97
C PHE A 182 -30.29 -10.87 23.72
N VAL A 183 -29.42 -11.82 24.10
CA VAL A 183 -29.63 -13.27 23.94
C VAL A 183 -30.53 -13.80 25.07
N LYS A 184 -31.41 -14.76 24.75
CA LYS A 184 -32.29 -15.40 25.74
C LYS A 184 -31.47 -16.17 26.78
N GLY A 185 -31.53 -15.73 28.03
CA GLY A 185 -30.87 -16.40 29.17
C GLY A 185 -29.63 -15.67 29.71
N GLU A 186 -29.23 -14.55 29.12
CA GLU A 186 -28.16 -13.69 29.66
C GLU A 186 -28.62 -12.23 29.83
N ALA A 187 -28.29 -11.68 31.00
CA ALA A 187 -27.92 -10.30 31.36
C ALA A 187 -28.72 -9.06 30.89
N TYR A 188 -29.65 -9.12 29.93
CA TYR A 188 -30.43 -7.94 29.55
C TYR A 188 -31.66 -7.75 30.43
N ASP A 189 -31.63 -6.67 31.22
CA ASP A 189 -32.75 -6.19 32.01
C ASP A 189 -33.31 -4.90 31.39
N PRO A 190 -34.48 -4.95 30.73
CA PRO A 190 -35.11 -3.77 30.11
C PRO A 190 -35.53 -2.71 31.13
N ASP A 191 -35.66 -3.09 32.41
CA ASP A 191 -36.03 -2.21 33.51
C ASP A 191 -34.81 -1.78 34.35
N SER A 192 -33.59 -2.07 33.86
CA SER A 192 -32.36 -1.69 34.55
C SER A 192 -32.24 -0.18 34.70
N ASP A 193 -32.10 0.26 35.94
CA ASP A 193 -31.75 1.63 36.32
C ASP A 193 -30.24 1.90 36.21
N GLU A 194 -29.44 0.94 35.72
CA GLU A 194 -28.01 1.11 35.57
C GLU A 194 -27.69 2.23 34.57
N ILE A 195 -26.82 3.14 35.01
CA ILE A 195 -26.32 4.26 34.21
C ILE A 195 -24.88 3.98 33.82
N LEU A 196 -24.66 3.96 32.52
CA LEU A 196 -23.35 3.95 31.89
C LEU A 196 -22.88 5.40 31.69
N TYR A 197 -21.57 5.59 31.64
CA TYR A 197 -20.97 6.89 31.42
C TYR A 197 -20.06 6.84 30.20
N THR A 198 -20.18 7.84 29.32
CA THR A 198 -19.15 8.11 28.32
C THR A 198 -17.88 8.62 29.00
N SER A 199 -16.78 8.68 28.26
CA SER A 199 -15.51 9.22 28.75
C SER A 199 -15.62 10.70 29.17
N GLU A 200 -16.56 11.44 28.57
CA GLU A 200 -16.91 12.83 28.93
C GLU A 200 -17.95 12.93 30.06
N GLY A 201 -18.33 11.81 30.68
CA GLY A 201 -19.27 11.75 31.81
C GLY A 201 -20.74 11.88 31.42
N VAL A 202 -21.10 11.75 30.14
CA VAL A 202 -22.50 11.78 29.69
C VAL A 202 -23.19 10.50 30.15
N THR A 203 -24.33 10.65 30.82
CA THR A 203 -25.13 9.53 31.33
C THR A 203 -25.91 8.84 30.21
N LEU A 204 -25.78 7.53 30.11
CA LEU A 204 -26.47 6.66 29.18
C LEU A 204 -27.21 5.57 29.95
N ARG A 205 -28.43 5.21 29.55
CA ARG A 205 -29.17 4.12 30.21
C ARG A 205 -28.72 2.78 29.67
N ALA A 206 -28.29 1.86 30.54
CA ALA A 206 -27.84 0.53 30.13
C ALA A 206 -28.93 -0.26 29.38
N ALA A 207 -30.19 -0.06 29.77
CA ALA A 207 -31.35 -0.66 29.13
C ALA A 207 -31.66 -0.14 27.71
N ASP A 208 -31.04 0.96 27.25
CA ASP A 208 -31.24 1.44 25.87
C ASP A 208 -30.18 0.84 24.93
N PRO A 209 -30.57 0.06 23.90
CA PRO A 209 -29.63 -0.49 22.91
C PRO A 209 -28.73 0.56 22.26
N LEU A 210 -29.22 1.80 22.08
CA LEU A 210 -28.41 2.87 21.49
C LEU A 210 -27.29 3.33 22.43
N SER A 211 -27.45 3.20 23.75
CA SER A 211 -26.39 3.52 24.71
C SER A 211 -25.15 2.67 24.51
N GLY A 212 -25.31 1.37 24.23
CA GLY A 212 -24.18 0.49 23.93
C GLY A 212 -23.44 0.92 22.67
N VAL A 213 -24.17 1.33 21.63
CA VAL A 213 -23.57 1.84 20.39
C VAL A 213 -22.76 3.11 20.63
N GLU A 214 -23.33 4.09 21.35
CA GLU A 214 -22.64 5.35 21.64
C GLU A 214 -21.44 5.14 22.58
N LEU A 215 -21.52 4.19 23.53
CA LEU A 215 -20.39 3.85 24.40
C LEU A 215 -19.23 3.23 23.61
N LEU A 216 -19.51 2.26 22.73
CA LEU A 216 -18.49 1.67 21.87
C LEU A 216 -17.84 2.73 20.95
N ARG A 217 -18.66 3.62 20.40
CA ARG A 217 -18.19 4.74 19.58
C ARG A 217 -17.30 5.68 20.38
N ASP A 218 -17.71 6.09 21.57
CA ASP A 218 -16.95 6.95 22.47
C ASP A 218 -15.60 6.33 22.81
N GLN A 219 -15.56 5.06 23.18
CA GLN A 219 -14.31 4.35 23.49
C GLN A 219 -13.37 4.30 22.28
N LEU A 220 -13.89 4.00 21.08
CA LEU A 220 -13.09 4.01 19.86
C LEU A 220 -12.57 5.40 19.51
N GLN A 221 -13.36 6.45 19.76
CA GLN A 221 -12.93 7.85 19.59
C GLN A 221 -11.80 8.24 20.55
N HIS A 222 -11.76 7.67 21.76
CA HIS A 222 -10.67 7.88 22.73
C HIS A 222 -9.45 6.98 22.46
N TRP A 223 -9.67 5.79 21.88
CA TRP A 223 -8.60 4.85 21.55
C TRP A 223 -7.84 5.25 20.28
N LEU A 224 -8.52 5.74 19.24
CA LEU A 224 -7.88 6.12 17.96
C LEU A 224 -6.71 7.11 18.10
N PRO A 225 -6.78 8.17 18.93
CA PRO A 225 -5.65 9.06 19.18
C PRO A 225 -4.40 8.38 19.76
N LEU A 226 -4.54 7.20 20.39
CA LEU A 226 -3.41 6.44 20.95
C LEU A 226 -2.54 5.79 19.85
N VAL A 227 -2.98 5.78 18.60
CA VAL A 227 -2.24 5.24 17.46
C VAL A 227 -0.97 6.06 17.19
N ALA A 228 -1.05 7.39 17.24
CA ALA A 228 0.12 8.24 16.97
C ALA A 228 1.28 8.00 17.98
N PRO A 229 1.03 7.93 19.31
CA PRO A 229 2.03 7.47 20.27
C PRO A 229 2.60 6.07 19.95
N ALA A 230 1.77 5.13 19.48
CA ALA A 230 2.22 3.79 19.12
C ALA A 230 3.17 3.80 17.90
N VAL A 231 2.87 4.61 16.88
CA VAL A 231 3.77 4.83 15.74
C VAL A 231 5.12 5.36 16.24
N ALA A 232 5.11 6.42 17.05
CA ALA A 232 6.33 7.03 17.56
C ALA A 232 7.17 6.05 18.40
N ALA A 233 6.53 5.19 19.20
CA ALA A 233 7.21 4.17 19.99
C ALA A 233 7.89 3.12 19.09
N VAL A 234 7.19 2.63 18.07
CA VAL A 234 7.72 1.66 17.11
C VAL A 234 8.87 2.28 16.30
N GLU A 235 8.73 3.52 15.84
CA GLU A 235 9.79 4.22 15.13
C GLU A 235 11.03 4.43 16.01
N THR A 236 10.85 4.88 17.25
CA THR A 236 11.96 5.09 18.20
C THR A 236 12.76 3.81 18.43
N GLN A 237 12.09 2.66 18.47
CA GLN A 237 12.73 1.39 18.78
C GLN A 237 13.35 0.70 17.55
N TRP A 238 12.68 0.76 16.40
CA TRP A 238 13.00 -0.11 15.27
C TRP A 238 13.38 0.62 13.99
N TRP A 239 13.15 1.92 13.87
CA TRP A 239 13.37 2.63 12.62
C TRP A 239 14.84 3.01 12.44
N ILE A 240 15.38 2.70 11.27
CA ILE A 240 16.61 3.27 10.75
C ILE A 240 16.21 4.10 9.53
N PRO A 241 16.28 5.44 9.59
CA PRO A 241 15.85 6.27 8.48
C PRO A 241 16.73 6.07 7.24
N PRO A 242 16.15 6.09 6.03
CA PRO A 242 16.91 6.26 4.79
C PRO A 242 17.85 7.47 4.86
N SER A 243 19.01 7.37 4.20
CA SER A 243 19.96 8.47 4.12
C SER A 243 19.46 9.66 3.31
N ASP A 244 18.57 9.42 2.34
CA ASP A 244 17.84 10.47 1.62
C ASP A 244 16.72 11.03 2.52
N PRO A 245 16.76 12.30 2.95
CA PRO A 245 15.74 12.90 3.81
C PRO A 245 14.34 12.88 3.20
N ASP A 246 14.22 13.04 1.88
CA ASP A 246 12.93 13.03 1.20
C ASP A 246 12.33 11.62 1.21
N GLU A 247 13.16 10.59 1.10
CA GLU A 247 12.72 9.20 1.24
C GLU A 247 12.40 8.84 2.69
N ALA A 248 13.18 9.33 3.65
CA ALA A 248 12.87 9.15 5.06
C ALA A 248 11.49 9.70 5.40
N LYS A 249 11.16 10.90 4.89
CA LYS A 249 9.82 11.47 5.02
C LYS A 249 8.74 10.59 4.39
N ARG A 250 8.94 10.09 3.17
CA ARG A 250 7.98 9.20 2.49
C ARG A 250 7.78 7.88 3.23
N GLN A 251 8.82 7.33 3.87
CA GLN A 251 8.74 6.12 4.69
C GLN A 251 7.98 6.36 5.99
N HIS A 252 8.22 7.47 6.66
CA HIS A 252 7.44 7.89 7.83
C HIS A 252 5.95 8.03 7.47
N GLU A 253 5.63 8.78 6.40
CA GLU A 253 4.25 8.93 5.91
C GLU A 253 3.58 7.59 5.54
N ARG A 254 4.35 6.62 4.98
CA ARG A 254 3.85 5.25 4.74
C ARG A 254 3.54 4.52 6.03
N THR A 255 4.44 4.61 7.00
CA THR A 255 4.30 3.97 8.32
C THR A 255 3.07 4.52 9.03
N GLU A 256 2.93 5.84 9.11
CA GLU A 256 1.74 6.49 9.67
C GLU A 256 0.47 6.03 8.95
N ALA A 257 0.44 6.06 7.62
CA ALA A 257 -0.76 5.70 6.85
C ALA A 257 -1.19 4.25 7.10
N VAL A 258 -0.25 3.30 7.18
CA VAL A 258 -0.60 1.89 7.42
C VAL A 258 -1.01 1.63 8.86
N PHE A 259 -0.44 2.33 9.83
CA PHE A 259 -0.90 2.27 11.24
C PHE A 259 -2.33 2.81 11.37
N HIS A 260 -2.63 3.96 10.77
CA HIS A 260 -3.99 4.50 10.79
C HIS A 260 -4.98 3.58 10.05
N ALA A 261 -4.57 2.98 8.93
CA ALA A 261 -5.39 1.98 8.23
C ALA A 261 -5.66 0.74 9.10
N ALA A 262 -4.65 0.25 9.82
CA ALA A 262 -4.78 -0.88 10.73
C ALA A 262 -5.69 -0.56 11.94
N ALA A 263 -5.59 0.66 12.48
CA ALA A 263 -6.49 1.11 13.54
C ALA A 263 -7.95 1.19 13.06
N LEU A 264 -8.18 1.73 11.86
CA LEU A 264 -9.51 1.79 11.26
C LEU A 264 -10.06 0.40 10.92
N PHE A 265 -9.19 -0.56 10.60
CA PHE A 265 -9.59 -1.97 10.46
C PHE A 265 -10.06 -2.56 11.80
N VAL A 266 -9.35 -2.30 12.90
CA VAL A 266 -9.78 -2.70 14.26
C VAL A 266 -11.13 -2.05 14.60
N THR A 267 -11.27 -0.74 14.39
CA THR A 267 -12.51 0.01 14.61
C THR A 267 -13.68 -0.56 13.80
N SER A 268 -13.48 -0.82 12.51
CA SER A 268 -14.52 -1.42 11.66
C SER A 268 -14.92 -2.81 12.14
N ASN A 269 -13.95 -3.64 12.53
CA ASN A 269 -14.24 -4.98 13.05
C ASN A 269 -14.98 -4.93 14.39
N ALA A 270 -14.64 -4.00 15.29
CA ALA A 270 -15.34 -3.83 16.55
C ALA A 270 -16.84 -3.56 16.33
N PHE A 271 -17.16 -2.60 15.44
CA PHE A 271 -18.55 -2.31 15.08
C PHE A 271 -19.24 -3.46 14.34
N LYS A 272 -18.54 -4.17 13.45
CA LYS A 272 -19.07 -5.31 12.73
C LYS A 272 -19.37 -6.49 13.65
N ASN A 273 -18.45 -6.80 14.57
CA ASN A 273 -18.61 -7.87 15.55
C ASN A 273 -19.79 -7.58 16.48
N ALA A 274 -19.91 -6.34 16.97
CA ALA A 274 -21.06 -5.86 17.71
C ALA A 274 -22.39 -6.04 16.95
N ALA A 275 -22.41 -5.66 15.67
CA ALA A 275 -23.61 -5.78 14.84
C ALA A 275 -23.99 -7.25 14.58
N GLU A 276 -23.00 -8.13 14.39
CA GLU A 276 -23.24 -9.56 14.20
C GLU A 276 -23.69 -10.22 15.51
N GLN A 277 -23.11 -9.90 16.67
CA GLN A 277 -23.59 -10.39 17.97
C GLN A 277 -25.08 -10.13 18.17
N TRP A 278 -25.55 -8.91 17.89
CA TRP A 278 -26.97 -8.56 18.00
C TRP A 278 -27.85 -9.20 16.91
N LYS A 279 -27.28 -9.52 15.74
CA LYS A 279 -27.99 -10.23 14.65
C LYS A 279 -28.09 -11.74 14.88
N THR A 280 -27.05 -12.40 15.39
CA THR A 280 -27.07 -13.84 15.73
C THR A 280 -27.90 -14.12 16.97
N SER A 281 -28.10 -13.11 17.82
CA SER A 281 -29.14 -13.13 18.86
C SER A 281 -30.56 -13.16 18.29
N SER A 282 -30.75 -12.82 17.00
CA SER A 282 -32.07 -12.52 16.40
C SER A 282 -33.01 -13.70 16.10
N PRO A 283 -32.58 -14.96 15.87
CA PRO A 283 -33.50 -16.11 15.79
C PRO A 283 -34.06 -16.53 17.16
N GLU A 284 -33.32 -16.20 18.23
CA GLU A 284 -33.71 -16.44 19.63
C GLU A 284 -34.10 -15.15 20.37
N MET A 285 -34.12 -14.00 19.69
CA MET A 285 -34.59 -12.73 20.23
C MET A 285 -36.07 -12.87 20.57
N THR A 286 -36.33 -13.30 21.79
CA THR A 286 -37.60 -13.13 22.50
C THR A 286 -37.80 -11.65 22.88
N VAL A 287 -37.51 -10.72 21.98
CA VAL A 287 -37.95 -9.33 22.13
C VAL A 287 -39.40 -9.30 21.67
N SER A 288 -40.29 -9.74 22.55
CA SER A 288 -41.74 -9.73 22.31
C SER A 288 -42.30 -8.33 22.16
N ASP A 289 -41.58 -7.32 22.69
CA ASP A 289 -41.90 -5.91 22.57
C ASP A 289 -41.50 -5.34 21.18
N PRO A 290 -42.49 -4.93 20.35
CA PRO A 290 -42.21 -4.31 19.06
C PRO A 290 -41.35 -3.03 19.15
N TYR A 291 -41.45 -2.28 20.26
CA TYR A 291 -40.72 -1.02 20.42
C TYR A 291 -39.23 -1.26 20.68
N LEU A 292 -38.90 -2.15 21.62
CA LEU A 292 -37.52 -2.56 21.86
C LEU A 292 -36.89 -3.22 20.62
N LYS A 293 -37.66 -4.02 19.87
CA LYS A 293 -37.19 -4.61 18.61
C LYS A 293 -36.76 -3.53 17.59
N ALA A 294 -37.59 -2.51 17.39
CA ALA A 294 -37.27 -1.40 16.51
C ALA A 294 -36.03 -0.61 16.96
N LYS A 295 -35.82 -0.46 18.27
CA LYS A 295 -34.60 0.15 18.82
C LYS A 295 -33.35 -0.67 18.52
N VAL A 296 -33.39 -1.99 18.72
CA VAL A 296 -32.22 -2.83 18.42
C VAL A 296 -31.93 -2.84 16.91
N GLU A 297 -32.94 -2.90 16.06
CA GLU A 297 -32.75 -2.78 14.60
C GLU A 297 -32.09 -1.45 14.23
N THR A 298 -32.52 -0.35 14.85
CA THR A 298 -31.90 0.98 14.67
C THR A 298 -30.44 0.98 15.14
N ALA A 299 -30.15 0.34 16.27
CA ALA A 299 -28.81 0.26 16.84
C ALA A 299 -27.87 -0.59 15.96
N VAL A 300 -28.34 -1.71 15.40
CA VAL A 300 -27.61 -2.51 14.40
C VAL A 300 -27.31 -1.71 13.13
N LEU A 301 -28.28 -0.92 12.65
CA LEU A 301 -28.07 -0.04 11.49
C LEU A 301 -27.00 1.02 11.78
N ARG A 302 -26.98 1.60 12.98
CA ARG A 302 -25.94 2.55 13.41
C ARG A 302 -24.56 1.91 13.45
N LEU A 303 -24.42 0.72 14.02
CA LEU A 303 -23.16 -0.01 14.04
C LEU A 303 -22.62 -0.30 12.63
N ARG A 304 -23.50 -0.69 11.69
CA ARG A 304 -23.12 -0.88 10.28
C ARG A 304 -22.65 0.43 9.64
N SER A 305 -23.36 1.53 9.88
CA SER A 305 -22.96 2.86 9.40
C SER A 305 -21.56 3.25 9.89
N TYR A 306 -21.27 3.07 11.18
CA TYR A 306 -19.95 3.39 11.73
C TYR A 306 -18.84 2.47 11.20
N SER A 307 -19.13 1.19 10.98
CA SER A 307 -18.21 0.30 10.29
C SER A 307 -17.91 0.78 8.87
N GLU A 308 -18.92 1.20 8.11
CA GLU A 308 -18.76 1.72 6.75
C GLU A 308 -17.96 3.03 6.72
N GLU A 309 -18.20 3.94 7.66
CA GLU A 309 -17.43 5.17 7.84
C GLU A 309 -15.94 4.86 8.11
N ALA A 310 -15.65 3.90 8.97
CA ALA A 310 -14.28 3.46 9.25
C ALA A 310 -13.61 2.87 7.99
N VAL A 311 -14.34 2.07 7.20
CA VAL A 311 -13.84 1.53 5.91
C VAL A 311 -13.56 2.64 4.90
N GLN A 312 -14.41 3.67 4.82
CA GLN A 312 -14.19 4.81 3.94
C GLN A 312 -12.92 5.59 4.34
N GLN A 313 -12.73 5.85 5.63
CA GLN A 313 -11.52 6.50 6.15
C GLN A 313 -10.28 5.64 5.90
N MET A 314 -10.38 4.32 6.07
CA MET A 314 -9.29 3.39 5.76
C MET A 314 -8.91 3.51 4.29
N GLY A 315 -9.90 3.62 3.38
CA GLY A 315 -9.66 3.86 1.96
C GLY A 315 -8.92 5.16 1.66
N GLN A 316 -8.99 6.19 2.52
CA GLN A 316 -8.19 7.41 2.37
C GLN A 316 -6.72 7.17 2.77
N GLN A 317 -6.50 6.46 3.87
CA GLN A 317 -5.15 6.10 4.32
C GLN A 317 -4.43 5.20 3.31
N LEU A 318 -5.13 4.21 2.74
CA LEU A 318 -4.57 3.35 1.69
C LEU A 318 -4.22 4.12 0.41
N LYS A 319 -4.93 5.21 0.09
CA LYS A 319 -4.55 6.10 -1.03
C LYS A 319 -3.27 6.86 -0.74
N LEU A 320 -3.09 7.39 0.48
CA LEU A 320 -1.85 8.06 0.90
C LEU A 320 -0.66 7.09 0.84
N TYR A 321 -0.86 5.87 1.35
CA TYR A 321 0.12 4.79 1.29
C TYR A 321 0.57 4.49 -0.15
N ALA A 322 -0.39 4.25 -1.05
CA ALA A 322 -0.11 4.00 -2.47
C ALA A 322 0.55 5.19 -3.18
N GLN A 323 0.16 6.42 -2.81
CA GLN A 323 0.74 7.64 -3.36
C GLN A 323 2.21 7.79 -2.98
N SER A 324 2.59 7.45 -1.75
CA SER A 324 3.99 7.51 -1.30
C SER A 324 4.89 6.54 -2.10
N PHE A 325 4.42 5.33 -2.42
CA PHE A 325 5.12 4.43 -3.34
C PHE A 325 5.32 5.03 -4.72
N ARG A 326 4.28 5.64 -5.29
CA ARG A 326 4.39 6.34 -6.59
C ARG A 326 5.38 7.49 -6.55
N GLN A 327 5.45 8.23 -5.45
CA GLN A 327 6.42 9.31 -5.28
C GLN A 327 7.84 8.77 -5.23
N THR A 328 8.06 7.66 -4.51
CA THR A 328 9.34 6.94 -4.46
C THR A 328 9.75 6.46 -5.85
N ALA A 329 8.84 5.81 -6.58
CA ALA A 329 9.07 5.37 -7.96
C ALA A 329 9.45 6.54 -8.88
N ARG A 330 8.76 7.68 -8.78
CA ARG A 330 9.09 8.88 -9.54
C ARG A 330 10.46 9.47 -9.16
N ALA A 331 10.83 9.43 -7.89
CA ALA A 331 12.14 9.88 -7.43
C ALA A 331 13.26 8.99 -8.02
N ASN A 332 13.08 7.67 -7.96
CA ASN A 332 14.00 6.69 -8.57
C ASN A 332 14.18 6.90 -10.07
N LEU A 333 13.09 7.16 -10.80
CA LEU A 333 13.14 7.44 -12.23
C LEU A 333 13.85 8.75 -12.56
N ARG A 334 13.73 9.77 -11.70
CA ARG A 334 14.40 11.06 -11.87
C ARG A 334 15.90 10.97 -11.59
N ASN A 335 16.28 10.22 -10.55
CA ASN A 335 17.66 10.09 -10.09
C ASN A 335 18.10 8.61 -9.99
N PRO A 336 18.32 7.91 -11.12
CA PRO A 336 18.63 6.47 -11.10
C PRO A 336 19.91 6.10 -10.34
N GLN A 337 20.87 7.03 -10.26
CA GLN A 337 22.16 6.82 -9.57
C GLN A 337 22.01 6.81 -8.04
N ASN A 338 20.99 7.48 -7.51
CA ASN A 338 20.68 7.55 -6.09
C ASN A 338 19.32 6.89 -5.81
N ARG A 339 19.03 5.82 -6.56
CA ARG A 339 17.82 5.03 -6.42
C ARG A 339 17.73 4.48 -4.99
N TRP A 340 16.55 4.64 -4.39
CA TRP A 340 16.23 3.93 -3.16
C TRP A 340 15.59 2.58 -3.47
N ASP A 341 16.04 1.55 -2.77
CA ASP A 341 15.45 0.21 -2.79
C ASP A 341 15.24 -0.27 -1.34
N PRO A 342 14.21 -1.09 -1.10
CA PRO A 342 14.00 -1.68 0.23
C PRO A 342 15.18 -2.58 0.61
N LEU A 343 15.52 -2.61 1.90
CA LEU A 343 16.60 -3.45 2.43
C LEU A 343 16.07 -4.79 2.94
N PRO A 344 16.84 -5.90 2.84
CA PRO A 344 16.40 -7.23 3.32
C PRO A 344 16.16 -7.30 4.82
N ASP A 345 16.84 -6.45 5.60
CA ASP A 345 16.72 -6.37 7.07
C ASP A 345 15.50 -5.57 7.54
N SER A 346 14.71 -5.02 6.61
CA SER A 346 13.56 -4.15 6.91
C SER A 346 13.90 -2.92 7.76
N SER A 347 15.14 -2.42 7.71
CA SER A 347 15.62 -1.25 8.46
C SER A 347 14.71 -0.02 8.33
N HIS A 348 14.07 0.16 7.18
CA HIS A 348 13.19 1.30 6.90
C HIS A 348 11.70 1.04 7.18
N ALA A 349 11.34 -0.14 7.69
CA ALA A 349 9.98 -0.55 7.99
C ALA A 349 9.91 -1.05 9.45
N PRO A 350 9.72 -0.13 10.42
CA PRO A 350 9.87 -0.43 11.83
C PRO A 350 8.79 -1.39 12.36
N ASP A 351 7.60 -1.38 11.76
CA ASP A 351 6.52 -2.35 12.00
C ASP A 351 6.95 -3.79 11.70
N ILE A 352 7.59 -4.00 10.55
CA ILE A 352 8.05 -5.32 10.11
C ILE A 352 9.22 -5.78 10.97
N ARG A 353 10.19 -4.88 11.23
CA ARG A 353 11.35 -5.20 12.04
C ARG A 353 10.97 -5.52 13.48
N GLY A 354 10.05 -4.77 14.08
CA GLY A 354 9.53 -5.06 15.42
C GLY A 354 8.78 -6.39 15.49
N ALA A 355 8.04 -6.76 14.44
CA ALA A 355 7.37 -8.06 14.35
C ALA A 355 8.36 -9.21 14.24
N ALA A 356 9.41 -9.06 13.43
CA ALA A 356 10.48 -10.06 13.29
C ALA A 356 11.17 -10.33 14.64
N GLU A 357 11.46 -9.29 15.41
CA GLU A 357 12.04 -9.44 16.74
C GLU A 357 11.08 -10.14 17.70
N TYR A 358 9.79 -9.76 17.68
CA TYR A 358 8.78 -10.40 18.52
C TYR A 358 8.66 -11.90 18.21
N GLU A 359 8.64 -12.28 16.93
CA GLU A 359 8.65 -13.69 16.52
C GLU A 359 9.92 -14.41 16.97
N ALA A 360 11.09 -13.79 16.81
CA ALA A 360 12.36 -14.38 17.25
C ALA A 360 12.41 -14.64 18.76
N ARG A 361 11.84 -13.74 19.57
CA ARG A 361 11.76 -13.88 21.04
C ARG A 361 10.74 -14.92 21.51
N ASN A 362 9.70 -15.16 20.72
CA ASN A 362 8.59 -16.04 21.08
C ASN A 362 8.56 -17.35 20.27
N ALA A 363 9.59 -17.61 19.45
CA ALA A 363 9.73 -18.87 18.72
C ALA A 363 9.86 -20.03 19.72
N PRO A 364 9.07 -21.11 19.57
CA PRO A 364 9.17 -22.26 20.45
C PRO A 364 10.50 -23.01 20.23
N GLY A 365 11.49 -22.73 21.10
CA GLY A 365 12.83 -23.33 21.18
C GLY A 365 13.90 -22.44 20.50
N GLU A 366 14.92 -21.92 21.17
CA GLU A 366 15.75 -22.57 22.19
C GLU A 366 15.58 -21.99 23.60
N SER A 367 15.49 -22.91 24.56
CA SER A 367 15.68 -22.60 25.98
C SER A 367 17.00 -21.88 26.19
N ALA A 368 17.03 -21.03 27.21
CA ALA A 368 18.23 -20.61 27.92
C ALA A 368 19.34 -21.69 27.93
N ALA A 369 20.25 -21.63 26.97
CA ALA A 369 21.43 -22.49 26.90
C ALA A 369 22.59 -21.77 26.19
N ALA A 370 22.83 -20.51 26.57
CA ALA A 370 24.13 -19.86 26.39
C ALA A 370 24.23 -18.64 27.33
N LYS A 371 23.97 -18.84 28.62
CA LYS A 371 24.81 -18.14 29.60
C LYS A 371 26.13 -18.90 29.55
N GLU A 372 27.10 -18.37 28.80
CA GLU A 372 28.50 -18.73 28.98
C GLU A 372 28.78 -18.63 30.48
N GLN A 373 28.79 -19.80 31.14
CA GLN A 373 29.51 -19.96 32.38
C GLN A 373 30.95 -19.63 32.02
N ALA A 374 31.44 -18.55 32.60
CA ALA A 374 32.86 -18.27 32.70
C ALA A 374 33.56 -19.58 33.04
N THR A 375 34.35 -20.07 32.09
CA THR A 375 35.23 -21.21 32.30
C THR A 375 36.18 -20.79 33.39
N THR A 376 35.95 -21.34 34.58
CA THR A 376 36.91 -21.31 35.66
C THR A 376 38.18 -21.97 35.14
N VAL A 377 39.26 -21.19 35.09
CA VAL A 377 40.61 -21.66 34.83
C VAL A 377 40.91 -22.72 35.89
N ALA A 378 40.93 -23.98 35.47
CA ALA A 378 41.48 -25.08 36.25
C ALA A 378 42.89 -25.38 35.73
N ASP A 379 43.78 -25.55 36.68
CA ASP A 379 45.24 -25.61 36.56
C ASP A 379 45.76 -26.54 35.44
N VAL A 380 46.80 -26.04 34.78
CA VAL A 380 47.70 -26.81 33.92
C VAL A 380 48.44 -27.84 34.77
N PRO A 381 48.35 -29.16 34.49
CA PRO A 381 49.30 -30.11 35.04
C PRO A 381 50.60 -30.02 34.23
N LYS A 382 51.69 -29.64 34.88
CA LYS A 382 53.05 -29.81 34.34
C LYS A 382 53.36 -31.31 34.23
N THR A 383 53.43 -31.83 33.02
CA THR A 383 54.14 -33.07 32.74
C THR A 383 55.65 -32.83 32.80
N GLN A 384 56.31 -33.62 33.65
CA GLN A 384 57.76 -33.74 33.75
C GLN A 384 58.30 -34.46 32.51
N ASP A 385 59.26 -33.84 31.83
CA ASP A 385 60.20 -34.54 30.96
C ASP A 385 61.41 -34.95 31.80
N ASP A 386 61.52 -36.26 32.08
CA ASP A 386 62.78 -36.89 32.45
C ASP A 386 63.51 -37.29 31.16
N GLN A 387 64.53 -36.52 30.79
CA GLN A 387 65.68 -37.06 30.07
C GLN A 387 66.94 -36.72 30.87
N GLY A 388 67.50 -37.78 31.47
CA GLY A 388 68.78 -37.73 32.15
C GLY A 388 69.91 -37.38 31.19
N GLY A 389 70.72 -36.41 31.60
CA GLY A 389 72.08 -36.22 31.13
C GLY A 389 73.00 -36.34 32.34
N ASP A 390 73.65 -37.50 32.45
CA ASP A 390 74.80 -37.72 33.33
C ASP A 390 75.84 -36.61 33.14
N GLY A 391 76.42 -36.14 34.25
CA GLY A 391 77.62 -35.30 34.25
C GLY A 391 78.87 -36.08 33.83
N PRO A 392 80.08 -35.74 34.32
CA PRO A 392 80.45 -34.60 35.17
C PRO A 392 81.79 -33.92 34.77
N ALA A 393 82.20 -33.00 35.65
CA ALA A 393 83.58 -32.63 36.00
C ALA A 393 84.35 -31.69 35.03
N SER A 394 84.50 -30.42 35.41
CA SER A 394 85.52 -29.94 36.38
C SER A 394 85.31 -28.46 36.67
#